data_AF-A0A561D669-F1
#
_entry.id   AF-A0A561D669-F1
#
_cell.length_a   1.000
_cell.length_b   1.000
_cell.length_c   1.000
_cell.angle_alpha   90.00
_cell.angle_beta   90.00
_cell.angle_gamma   90.00
#
_symmetry.space_group_name_H-M   'P 1'
#
loop_
_entity.id
_entity.type
_entity.pdbx_description
1 polymer ?
#
loop_
_entity_poly.entity_id
_entity_poly.type
_entity_poly.pdbx_seq_one_letter_code
_entity_poly.pdbx_strand_id
1 'polypeptide(L)' 'MSLISKIHYKWHIMRKNYHQLLLDSCLDYNLKNKITKKITYHDEKIKQLNSF' A
#
# COMPACT_ATOMS: atom_id res chain seq x y z
N MET A 1 -18.23 -1.14 8.52
CA MET A 1 -17.04 -2.04 8.56
C MET A 1 -16.97 -2.87 9.84
N SER A 2 -16.73 -4.18 9.72
CA SER A 2 -16.41 -5.05 10.86
C SER A 2 -15.02 -4.73 11.45
N LEU A 3 -14.72 -5.23 12.66
CA LEU A 3 -13.39 -5.08 13.27
C LEU A 3 -12.27 -5.61 12.36
N ILE A 4 -12.51 -6.75 11.73
CA ILE A 4 -11.59 -7.38 10.77
C ILE A 4 -11.36 -6.45 9.57
N SER A 5 -12.42 -5.85 9.01
CA SER A 5 -12.28 -4.89 7.91
C SER A 5 -11.46 -3.66 8.31
N LYS A 6 -11.62 -3.14 9.53
CA LYS A 6 -10.82 -2.01 10.04
C LYS A 6 -9.34 -2.36 10.19
N ILE A 7 -9.03 -3.56 10.69
CA ILE A 7 -7.65 -4.06 10.80
C ILE A 7 -7.05 -4.21 9.41
N HIS A 8 -7.78 -4.80 8.46
CA HIS A 8 -7.33 -5.00 7.09
C HIS A 8 -7.07 -3.68 6.36
N TYR A 9 -7.94 -2.69 6.57
CA TYR A 9 -7.75 -1.32 6.07
C TYR A 9 -6.47 -0.68 6.62
N LYS A 10 -6.28 -0.70 7.94
CA LYS A 10 -5.06 -0.18 8.58
C LYS A 10 -3.80 -0.89 8.11
N TRP A 11 -3.87 -2.21 7.90
CA TRP A 11 -2.76 -3.00 7.36
C TRP A 11 -2.33 -2.49 5.98
N HIS A 12 -3.27 -2.26 5.07
CA HIS A 12 -2.93 -1.74 3.75
C HIS A 12 -2.32 -0.34 3.79
N ILE A 13 -2.80 0.54 4.68
CA ILE A 13 -2.19 1.87 4.89
C ILE A 13 -0.74 1.72 5.37
N MET A 14 -0.51 0.94 6.43
CA MET A 14 0.83 0.73 6.98
C MET A 14 1.76 0.16 5.92
N ARG A 15 1.30 -0.86 5.17
CA ARG A 15 2.12 -1.52 4.15
C ARG A 15 2.42 -0.62 2.95
N LYS A 16 1.46 0.21 2.52
CA LYS A 16 1.67 1.25 1.52
C LYS A 16 2.76 2.22 1.98
N ASN A 17 2.65 2.76 3.20
CA ASN A 17 3.61 3.74 3.72
C ASN A 17 5.03 3.14 3.81
N TYR A 18 5.14 1.89 4.24
CA TYR A 18 6.42 1.17 4.22
C TYR A 18 7.01 1.07 2.81
N HIS A 19 6.19 0.71 1.81
CA HIS A 19 6.64 0.68 0.42
C HIS A 19 7.03 2.06 -0.12
N GLN A 20 6.35 3.13 0.28
CA GLN A 20 6.72 4.50 -0.06
C GLN A 20 8.12 4.84 0.48
N LEU A 21 8.39 4.55 1.76
CA LEU A 21 9.71 4.77 2.37
C LEU A 21 10.82 3.99 1.65
N LEU A 22 10.54 2.75 1.25
CA LEU A 22 11.47 1.94 0.45
C LEU A 22 11.70 2.54 -0.93
N LEU A 23 10.66 3.09 -1.58
CA LEU A 23 10.76 3.72 -2.89
C LEU A 23 11.65 4.97 -2.85
N ASP A 24 11.43 5.80 -1.83
CA ASP A 24 12.13 7.08 -1.65
C ASP A 24 13.65 6.88 -1.48
N SER A 25 14.05 5.79 -0.82
CA SER A 25 15.46 5.41 -0.63
C SER A 25 16.01 4.48 -1.72
N CYS A 26 15.21 4.12 -2.73
CA CYS A 26 15.62 3.14 -3.73
C CYS A 26 16.53 3.78 -4.79
N LEU A 27 17.64 3.11 -5.13
CA LEU A 27 18.53 3.52 -6.23
C LEU A 27 18.31 2.67 -7.49
N ASP A 28 17.79 1.46 -7.35
CA ASP A 28 17.56 0.53 -8.45
C ASP A 28 16.23 0.83 -9.18
N TYR A 29 16.30 1.14 -10.47
CA TYR A 29 15.15 1.51 -11.28
C TYR A 29 14.12 0.37 -11.45
N ASN A 30 14.58 -0.88 -11.61
CA ASN A 30 13.69 -2.03 -11.76
C ASN A 30 12.94 -2.31 -10.46
N LEU A 31 13.63 -2.16 -9.32
CA LEU A 31 13.05 -2.28 -8.01
C LEU A 31 12.08 -1.13 -7.72
N LYS A 32 12.39 0.11 -8.12
CA LYS A 32 11.45 1.24 -8.06
C LYS A 32 10.12 0.89 -8.74
N ASN A 33 10.17 0.42 -9.99
CA ASN A 33 8.96 0.07 -10.72
C ASN A 33 8.15 -1.05 -10.02
N LYS A 34 8.82 -2.06 -9.46
CA LYS A 34 8.16 -3.12 -8.67
C LYS A 34 7.51 -2.57 -7.41
N ILE A 35 8.18 -1.68 -6.69
CA ILE A 35 7.65 -1.05 -5.47
C ILE A 35 6.45 -0.16 -5.81
N THR A 36 6.53 0.65 -6.86
CA THR A 36 5.41 1.49 -7.34
C THR A 36 4.17 0.67 -7.67
N LYS A 37 4.32 -0.49 -8.32
CA LYS A 37 3.20 -1.41 -8.55
C LYS A 37 2.57 -1.93 -7.24
N LYS A 38 3.38 -2.22 -6.22
CA LYS A 38 2.88 -2.63 -4.90
C LYS A 38 2.15 -1.50 -4.16
N ILE A 39 2.64 -0.26 -4.28
CA ILE A 39 1.97 0.93 -3.73
C ILE A 39 0.59 1.07 -4.39
N THR A 40 0.54 1.00 -5.72
CA THR A 40 -0.71 1.11 -6.50
C THR A 40 -1.73 0.05 -6.09
N TYR A 41 -1.30 -1.21 -5.93
CA TYR A 41 -2.15 -2.29 -5.43
C TYR A 41 -2.76 -1.98 -4.06
N HIS A 42 -1.96 -1.45 -3.12
CA HIS A 42 -2.47 -1.10 -1.81
C HIS A 42 -3.42 0.11 -1.87
N ASP A 43 -3.19 1.09 -2.73
CA ASP A 43 -4.11 2.20 -2.94
C ASP A 43 -5.47 1.74 -3.49
N GLU A 44 -5.49 0.83 -4.45
CA GLU A 44 -6.73 0.24 -4.96
C GLU A 44 -7.48 -0.53 -3.86
N LYS A 45 -6.77 -1.31 -3.03
CA LYS A 45 -7.38 -2.02 -1.90
C LYS A 45 -7.93 -1.09 -0.84
N ILE A 46 -7.22 0.00 -0.53
CA ILE A 46 -7.71 1.04 0.40
C ILE A 46 -8.98 1.68 -0.14
N LYS A 47 -9.02 2.05 -1.43
CA LYS A 47 -10.23 2.60 -2.07
C LYS A 47 -11.40 1.64 -1.99
N GLN A 48 -11.20 0.36 -2.33
CA GLN A 48 -12.25 -0.66 -2.25
C GLN A 48 -12.79 -0.82 -0.83
N LEU A 49 -11.92 -0.76 0.19
CA LEU A 49 -12.33 -0.90 1.59
C LEU A 49 -12.96 0.38 2.17
N ASN A 50 -12.61 1.56 1.66
CA ASN A 50 -13.16 2.85 2.12
C ASN A 50 -14.53 3.17 1.50
N SER A 51 -14.89 2.53 0.38
CA SER A 51 -16.19 2.72 -0.28
C SER A 51 -17.35 1.94 0.37
N PHE A 52 -17.20 1.47 1.62
CA PHE A 52 -18.20 0.72 2.40
C PHE A 52 -18.49 1.33 3.77
#